data_AF-A0A2D6P3U4-F1
#
_entry.id   AF-A0A2D6P3U4-F1
#
_cell.length_a   1.000
_cell.length_b   1.000
_cell.length_c   1.000
_cell.angle_alpha   90.00
_cell.angle_beta   90.00
_cell.angle_gamma   90.00
#
_symmetry.space_group_name_H-M   'P 1'
#
loop_
_entity.id
_entity.type
_entity.pdbx_description
1 polymer ?
#
loop_
_entity_poly.entity_id
_entity_poly.type
_entity_poly.pdbx_seq_one_letter_code
_entity_poly.pdbx_strand_id
1 'polypeptide(L)'
;MRKRGQASVEMIIIIAVLLIILIVVVRLNSESLSFSNRINDEGKGKILLDDLENGINKVYRQGVGAKTKIYSGVPDNVQSLNISGSSMKLTFVSGVTFFKNFNFNLSGDFNVNEGNRFFFIESGDDSISISLDGNITSTTSTSTTSTSTTTTTLPTLTNTTVFYDGFENWNDNSCEHEGLWTDCDDGDGYIEKNNDEYNGSKSVRFKNHDADDDYLIKCVDVSSYSETFVNFYWKISGLDSGEYGKLEVKNTTTSYTEIFDSGEGSTSYTEKLIDITSYISTNTCVKFHVLASSGSDRFYVDDFRIIGQS
;
A
#
# COMPACT_ATOMS: atom_id res chain seq x y z
N MET A 1 -12.20 12.13 -73.89
CA MET A 1 -11.77 11.03 -73.00
C MET A 1 -10.64 11.38 -72.04
N ARG A 2 -9.69 12.29 -72.36
CA ARG A 2 -8.58 12.69 -71.44
C ARG A 2 -8.99 13.13 -70.03
N LYS A 3 -10.13 13.82 -69.88
CA LYS A 3 -10.61 14.33 -68.57
C LYS A 3 -11.00 13.23 -67.56
N ARG A 4 -11.37 12.03 -68.00
CA ARG A 4 -11.72 10.92 -67.10
C ARG A 4 -10.50 10.20 -66.52
N GLY A 5 -9.39 10.17 -67.26
CA GLY A 5 -8.13 9.58 -66.78
C GLY A 5 -7.48 10.41 -65.69
N GLN A 6 -7.54 11.74 -65.80
CA GLN A 6 -6.96 12.65 -64.79
C GLN A 6 -7.63 12.51 -63.43
N ALA A 7 -8.97 12.46 -63.38
CA ALA A 7 -9.72 12.30 -62.13
C ALA A 7 -9.39 10.99 -61.40
N SER A 8 -9.16 9.89 -62.14
CA SER A 8 -8.78 8.60 -61.54
C SER A 8 -7.38 8.67 -60.92
N VAL A 9 -6.44 9.37 -61.54
CA VAL A 9 -5.08 9.53 -61.00
C VAL A 9 -5.11 10.41 -59.75
N GLU A 10 -5.85 11.52 -59.76
CA GLU A 10 -6.02 12.40 -58.61
C GLU A 10 -6.64 11.66 -57.40
N MET A 11 -7.64 10.81 -57.64
CA MET A 11 -8.26 10.00 -56.58
C MET A 11 -7.27 8.98 -55.97
N ILE A 12 -6.44 8.34 -56.79
CA ILE A 12 -5.40 7.40 -56.31
C ILE A 12 -4.36 8.14 -55.45
N ILE A 13 -3.95 9.34 -55.86
CA ILE A 13 -3.00 10.16 -55.09
C ILE A 13 -3.60 10.56 -53.74
N ILE A 14 -4.87 10.99 -53.70
CA ILE A 14 -5.54 11.35 -52.45
C ILE A 14 -5.62 10.14 -51.51
N ILE A 15 -5.99 8.97 -52.01
CA ILE A 15 -6.05 7.74 -51.21
C ILE A 15 -4.67 7.36 -50.68
N ALA A 16 -3.63 7.47 -51.51
CA ALA A 16 -2.26 7.18 -51.10
C ALA A 16 -1.80 8.13 -49.97
N VAL A 17 -2.09 9.44 -50.07
CA VAL A 17 -1.78 10.41 -49.02
C VAL A 17 -2.55 10.11 -47.73
N LEU A 18 -3.84 9.77 -47.81
CA LEU A 18 -4.64 9.40 -46.64
C LEU A 18 -4.12 8.13 -45.97
N LEU A 19 -3.69 7.12 -46.74
CA LEU A 19 -3.08 5.91 -46.18
C LEU A 19 -1.75 6.20 -45.48
N ILE A 20 -0.91 7.09 -46.02
CA ILE A 20 0.34 7.49 -45.37
C ILE A 20 0.04 8.17 -44.03
N ILE A 21 -0.92 9.09 -43.99
CA ILE A 21 -1.34 9.77 -42.75
C ILE A 21 -1.85 8.73 -41.73
N LEU A 22 -2.68 7.78 -42.16
CA LEU A 22 -3.21 6.72 -41.29
C LEU A 22 -2.08 5.85 -40.70
N ILE A 23 -1.09 5.47 -41.51
CA ILE A 23 0.07 4.69 -41.05
C ILE A 23 0.86 5.46 -39.98
N VAL A 24 1.05 6.77 -40.17
CA VAL A 24 1.74 7.61 -39.18
C VAL A 24 0.94 7.68 -37.86
N VAL A 25 -0.37 7.87 -37.93
CA VAL A 25 -1.24 7.91 -36.74
C VAL A 25 -1.23 6.57 -35.99
N VAL A 26 -1.33 5.44 -36.70
CA VAL A 26 -1.26 4.11 -36.09
C VAL A 26 0.08 3.88 -35.39
N ARG A 27 1.19 4.32 -36.01
CA ARG A 27 2.52 4.20 -35.41
C ARG A 27 2.65 5.02 -34.13
N LEU A 28 2.23 6.29 -34.14
CA LEU A 28 2.25 7.16 -32.96
C LEU A 28 1.38 6.60 -31.82
N ASN A 29 0.20 6.05 -32.16
CA ASN A 29 -0.68 5.43 -31.17
C ASN A 29 -0.09 4.13 -30.61
N SER A 30 0.62 3.34 -31.42
CA SER A 30 1.27 2.11 -30.93
C SER A 30 2.38 2.38 -29.91
N GLU A 31 3.15 3.46 -30.11
CA GLU A 31 4.18 3.90 -29.17
C GLU A 31 3.56 4.38 -27.85
N SER A 32 2.48 5.18 -27.93
CA SER A 32 1.74 5.66 -26.76
C SER A 32 1.15 4.52 -25.91
N LEU A 33 0.56 3.51 -26.56
CA LEU A 33 0.03 2.32 -25.86
C LEU A 33 1.14 1.53 -25.17
N SER A 34 2.29 1.34 -25.83
CA SER A 34 3.44 0.65 -25.21
C SER A 34 4.00 1.40 -24.00
N PHE A 35 3.99 2.73 -24.04
CA PHE A 35 4.42 3.58 -22.93
C PHE A 35 3.47 3.49 -21.73
N SER A 36 2.16 3.52 -21.98
CA SER A 36 1.13 3.38 -20.93
C SER A 36 1.23 2.03 -20.23
N ASN A 37 1.34 0.94 -21.00
CA ASN A 37 1.52 -0.40 -20.45
C ASN A 37 2.79 -0.50 -19.59
N ARG A 38 3.90 0.10 -20.07
CA ARG A 38 5.16 0.14 -19.31
C ARG A 38 5.01 0.85 -17.96
N ILE A 39 4.36 2.01 -17.91
CA ILE A 39 4.14 2.72 -16.64
C ILE A 39 3.31 1.88 -15.67
N ASN A 40 2.27 1.22 -16.18
CA ASN A 40 1.42 0.36 -15.38
C ASN A 40 2.20 -0.85 -14.82
N ASP A 41 3.01 -1.51 -15.64
CA ASP A 41 3.85 -2.63 -15.24
C ASP A 41 4.93 -2.22 -14.22
N GLU A 42 5.56 -1.07 -14.43
CA GLU A 42 6.53 -0.49 -13.48
C GLU A 42 5.87 -0.15 -12.13
N GLY A 43 4.66 0.41 -12.15
CA GLY A 43 3.87 0.68 -10.94
C GLY A 43 3.53 -0.60 -10.16
N LYS A 44 3.07 -1.65 -10.86
CA LYS A 44 2.83 -2.97 -10.26
C LYS A 44 4.11 -3.59 -9.71
N GLY A 45 5.25 -3.42 -10.38
CA GLY A 45 6.53 -3.94 -9.90
C GLY A 45 6.99 -3.28 -8.60
N LYS A 46 6.68 -1.99 -8.43
CA LYS A 46 6.90 -1.29 -7.16
C LYS A 46 6.01 -1.87 -6.06
N ILE A 47 4.72 -2.05 -6.33
CA ILE A 47 3.77 -2.68 -5.37
C ILE A 47 4.25 -4.07 -4.97
N LEU A 48 4.67 -4.91 -5.93
CA LEU A 48 5.23 -6.23 -5.65
C LEU A 48 6.44 -6.16 -4.70
N LEU A 49 7.38 -5.24 -4.94
CA LEU A 49 8.55 -5.08 -4.07
C LEU A 49 8.17 -4.59 -2.67
N ASP A 50 7.20 -3.66 -2.57
CA ASP A 50 6.70 -3.14 -1.29
C ASP A 50 5.98 -4.24 -0.50
N ASP A 51 5.15 -5.06 -1.17
CA ASP A 51 4.49 -6.23 -0.57
C ASP A 51 5.51 -7.24 -0.03
N LEU A 52 6.52 -7.58 -0.85
CA LEU A 52 7.60 -8.47 -0.45
C LEU A 52 8.38 -7.89 0.74
N GLU A 53 8.79 -6.64 0.67
CA GLU A 53 9.48 -5.96 1.78
C GLU A 53 8.68 -6.03 3.08
N ASN A 54 7.37 -5.74 3.03
CA ASN A 54 6.50 -5.78 4.19
C ASN A 54 6.42 -7.17 4.83
N GLY A 55 6.23 -8.21 4.04
CA GLY A 55 6.15 -9.56 4.58
C GLY A 55 7.51 -10.13 5.00
N ILE A 56 8.61 -9.77 4.33
CA ILE A 56 9.97 -10.07 4.77
C ILE A 56 10.22 -9.44 6.16
N ASN A 57 9.96 -8.15 6.32
CA ASN A 57 10.14 -7.45 7.60
C ASN A 57 9.21 -7.99 8.68
N LYS A 58 7.98 -8.40 8.32
CA LYS A 58 7.06 -9.08 9.25
C LYS A 58 7.64 -10.38 9.78
N VAL A 59 8.13 -11.25 8.89
CA VAL A 59 8.70 -12.56 9.26
C VAL A 59 10.02 -12.40 10.01
N TYR A 60 10.84 -11.41 9.65
CA TYR A 60 12.06 -11.05 10.38
C TYR A 60 11.75 -10.73 11.85
N ARG A 61 10.80 -9.82 12.08
CA ARG A 61 10.41 -9.35 13.42
C ARG A 61 9.85 -10.47 14.30
N GLN A 62 9.15 -11.43 13.70
CA GLN A 62 8.62 -12.61 14.38
C GLN A 62 9.70 -13.61 14.82
N GLY A 63 10.92 -13.51 14.30
CA GLY A 63 12.06 -14.35 14.68
C GLY A 63 12.22 -15.62 13.84
N VAL A 64 13.22 -16.43 14.21
CA VAL A 64 13.60 -17.66 13.49
C VAL A 64 12.45 -18.67 13.49
N GLY A 65 12.19 -19.28 12.33
CA GLY A 65 11.13 -20.26 12.11
C GLY A 65 9.77 -19.64 11.79
N ALA A 66 9.64 -18.31 11.85
CA ALA A 66 8.43 -17.62 11.42
C ALA A 66 8.20 -17.80 9.91
N LYS A 67 6.93 -17.90 9.53
CA LYS A 67 6.51 -18.09 8.13
C LYS A 67 5.37 -17.14 7.79
N THR A 68 5.38 -16.61 6.57
CA THR A 68 4.22 -15.90 6.02
C THR A 68 4.01 -16.23 4.55
N LYS A 69 2.78 -15.96 4.10
CA LYS A 69 2.34 -16.17 2.73
C LYS A 69 1.74 -14.86 2.21
N ILE A 70 2.32 -14.32 1.15
CA ILE A 70 1.86 -13.08 0.51
C ILE A 70 1.29 -13.43 -0.86
N TYR A 71 0.17 -12.78 -1.22
CA TYR A 71 -0.38 -12.85 -2.57
C TYR A 71 -0.09 -11.55 -3.29
N SER A 72 0.69 -11.59 -4.36
CA SER A 72 1.03 -10.39 -5.14
C SER A 72 1.16 -10.71 -6.63
N GLY A 73 0.98 -9.68 -7.46
CA GLY A 73 1.02 -9.78 -8.92
C GLY A 73 2.42 -9.52 -9.46
N VAL A 74 2.99 -10.48 -10.19
CA VAL A 74 4.19 -10.24 -10.98
C VAL A 74 3.77 -9.54 -12.28
N PRO A 75 4.23 -8.30 -12.54
CA PRO A 75 3.90 -7.61 -13.77
C PRO A 75 4.50 -8.30 -14.98
N ASP A 76 3.96 -8.00 -16.16
CA ASP A 76 4.59 -8.39 -17.42
C ASP A 76 5.92 -7.61 -17.58
N ASN A 77 6.76 -8.06 -18.51
CA ASN A 77 8.02 -7.41 -18.87
C ASN A 77 9.07 -7.33 -17.74
N VAL A 78 8.96 -8.16 -16.70
CA VAL A 78 10.04 -8.34 -15.72
C VAL A 78 11.16 -9.18 -16.34
N GLN A 79 12.36 -8.62 -16.40
CA GLN A 79 13.54 -9.33 -16.87
C GLN A 79 14.13 -10.24 -15.79
N SER A 80 14.23 -9.73 -14.55
CA SER A 80 14.79 -10.49 -13.43
C SER A 80 14.40 -9.89 -12.09
N LEU A 81 14.23 -10.74 -11.08
CA LEU A 81 14.14 -10.37 -9.67
C LEU A 81 15.29 -11.08 -8.95
N ASN A 82 16.35 -10.34 -8.63
CA ASN A 82 17.57 -10.91 -8.05
C ASN A 82 17.67 -10.58 -6.57
N ILE A 83 18.07 -11.57 -5.77
CA ILE A 83 18.49 -11.38 -4.38
C ILE A 83 20.02 -11.46 -4.33
N SER A 84 20.64 -10.50 -3.66
CA SER A 84 22.08 -10.51 -3.41
C SER A 84 22.38 -10.00 -2.00
N GLY A 85 22.69 -10.91 -1.09
CA GLY A 85 22.96 -10.59 0.32
C GLY A 85 21.74 -9.95 0.96
N SER A 86 21.87 -8.69 1.39
CA SER A 86 20.78 -7.93 2.00
C SER A 86 20.02 -7.02 1.04
N SER A 87 20.12 -7.27 -0.28
CA SER A 87 19.45 -6.45 -1.30
C SER A 87 18.56 -7.30 -2.21
N MET A 88 17.42 -6.73 -2.59
CA MET A 88 16.51 -7.26 -3.59
C MET A 88 16.41 -6.27 -4.75
N LYS A 89 16.55 -6.75 -5.99
CA LYS A 89 16.54 -5.92 -7.20
C LYS A 89 15.58 -6.48 -8.25
N LEU A 90 14.55 -5.71 -8.60
CA LEU A 90 13.65 -5.97 -9.71
C LEU A 90 14.14 -5.18 -10.94
N THR A 91 14.29 -5.84 -12.08
CA THR A 91 14.72 -5.23 -13.34
C THR A 91 13.70 -5.55 -14.43
N PHE A 92 13.23 -4.53 -15.13
CA PHE A 92 12.34 -4.66 -16.28
C PHE A 92 13.13 -4.78 -17.58
N VAL A 93 12.49 -5.34 -18.63
CA VAL A 93 13.06 -5.40 -19.99
C VAL A 93 13.37 -4.00 -20.55
N SER A 94 12.68 -2.97 -20.06
CA SER A 94 12.96 -1.55 -20.37
C SER A 94 14.31 -1.05 -19.82
N GLY A 95 14.94 -1.78 -18.90
CA GLY A 95 16.12 -1.36 -18.16
C GLY A 95 15.82 -0.59 -16.88
N VAL A 96 14.54 -0.30 -16.58
CA VAL A 96 14.13 0.29 -15.30
C VAL A 96 14.38 -0.71 -14.18
N THR A 97 14.96 -0.23 -13.09
CA THR A 97 15.30 -1.05 -11.92
C THR A 97 14.75 -0.45 -10.65
N PHE A 98 14.17 -1.30 -9.82
CA PHE A 98 13.80 -0.99 -8.44
C PHE A 98 14.65 -1.83 -7.49
N PHE A 99 15.01 -1.25 -6.34
CA PHE A 99 15.80 -1.94 -5.33
C PHE A 99 15.26 -1.69 -3.93
N LYS A 100 15.41 -2.70 -3.07
CA LYS A 100 15.15 -2.64 -1.63
C LYS A 100 16.35 -3.18 -0.88
N ASN A 101 16.71 -2.53 0.22
CA ASN A 101 17.82 -2.92 1.07
C ASN A 101 17.27 -3.31 2.44
N PHE A 102 17.86 -4.36 3.01
CA PHE A 102 17.50 -4.92 4.30
C PHE A 102 18.72 -4.90 5.23
N ASN A 103 18.48 -4.98 6.52
CA ASN A 103 19.52 -5.10 7.55
C ASN A 103 19.88 -6.57 7.89
N PHE A 104 19.36 -7.52 7.11
CA PHE A 104 19.62 -8.96 7.22
C PHE A 104 19.77 -9.58 5.83
N ASN A 105 20.35 -10.79 5.78
CA ASN A 105 20.53 -11.50 4.51
C ASN A 105 19.22 -12.08 4.01
N LEU A 106 19.06 -12.07 2.70
CA LEU A 106 17.98 -12.70 1.97
C LEU A 106 18.54 -13.86 1.15
N SER A 107 17.70 -14.87 0.94
CA SER A 107 17.95 -15.96 0.00
C SER A 107 16.66 -16.33 -0.73
N GLY A 108 16.78 -16.91 -1.91
CA GLY A 108 15.62 -17.31 -2.71
C GLY A 108 15.92 -17.31 -4.19
N ASP A 109 15.05 -17.96 -4.93
CA ASP A 109 15.03 -17.93 -6.39
C ASP A 109 13.64 -17.49 -6.84
N PHE A 110 13.62 -16.64 -7.86
CA PHE A 110 12.40 -16.06 -8.38
C PHE A 110 12.24 -16.42 -9.85
N ASN A 111 11.17 -17.13 -10.14
CA ASN A 111 10.65 -17.24 -11.48
C ASN A 111 9.78 -16.02 -11.79
N VAL A 112 10.25 -15.17 -12.70
CA VAL A 112 9.62 -13.89 -13.07
C VAL A 112 8.46 -14.02 -14.06
N ASN A 113 7.86 -15.21 -14.17
CA ASN A 113 6.69 -15.40 -15.00
C ASN A 113 5.53 -14.51 -14.50
N GLU A 114 4.91 -13.77 -15.42
CA GLU A 114 3.78 -12.89 -15.16
C GLU A 114 2.62 -13.58 -14.41
N GLY A 115 1.81 -12.77 -13.73
CA GLY A 115 0.56 -13.19 -13.08
C GLY A 115 0.61 -13.16 -11.56
N ASN A 116 -0.55 -13.43 -10.95
CA ASN A 116 -0.69 -13.44 -9.50
C ASN A 116 -0.13 -14.74 -8.91
N ARG A 117 0.70 -14.61 -7.88
CA ARG A 117 1.39 -15.74 -7.25
C ARG A 117 1.43 -15.60 -5.74
N PHE A 118 1.65 -16.74 -5.08
CA PHE A 118 1.94 -16.75 -3.66
C PHE A 118 3.45 -16.82 -3.43
N PHE A 119 3.92 -15.89 -2.61
CA PHE A 119 5.29 -15.86 -2.12
C PHE A 119 5.31 -16.39 -0.69
N PHE A 120 6.11 -17.43 -0.47
CA PHE A 120 6.30 -18.03 0.83
C PHE A 120 7.61 -17.52 1.38
N ILE A 121 7.55 -16.94 2.58
CA ILE A 121 8.68 -16.29 3.23
C ILE A 121 8.89 -16.97 4.57
N GLU A 122 10.12 -17.38 4.83
CA GLU A 122 10.51 -18.09 6.05
C GLU A 122 11.81 -17.51 6.59
N SER A 123 11.80 -17.14 7.88
CA SER A 123 12.99 -16.70 8.61
C SER A 123 13.79 -17.91 9.05
N GLY A 124 15.02 -18.05 8.55
CA GLY A 124 16.01 -18.99 9.03
C GLY A 124 16.97 -18.35 10.03
N ASP A 125 17.95 -19.13 10.48
CA ASP A 125 18.93 -18.67 11.49
C ASP A 125 19.72 -17.43 11.04
N ASP A 126 20.17 -17.42 9.78
CA ASP A 126 21.09 -16.38 9.24
C ASP A 126 20.50 -15.56 8.07
N SER A 127 19.35 -15.98 7.53
CA SER A 127 18.74 -15.31 6.37
C SER A 127 17.24 -15.56 6.29
N ILE A 128 16.54 -14.68 5.57
CA ILE A 128 15.15 -14.90 5.19
C ILE A 128 15.09 -15.50 3.80
N SER A 129 14.47 -16.68 3.72
CA SER A 129 14.27 -17.39 2.46
C SER A 129 12.92 -17.02 1.83
N ILE A 130 12.93 -16.81 0.52
CA ILE A 130 11.74 -16.52 -0.28
C ILE A 130 11.61 -17.60 -1.35
N SER A 131 10.42 -18.19 -1.48
CA SER A 131 10.14 -19.21 -2.48
C SER A 131 8.78 -19.01 -3.13
N LEU A 132 8.66 -19.46 -4.38
CA LEU A 132 7.41 -19.50 -5.12
C LEU A 132 6.73 -20.86 -4.94
N ASP A 133 5.40 -20.84 -4.87
CA ASP A 133 4.54 -22.04 -4.97
C ASP A 133 4.78 -23.13 -3.91
N GLY A 134 5.39 -22.79 -2.78
CA GLY A 134 5.47 -23.64 -1.58
C GLY A 134 6.52 -24.76 -1.66
N ASN A 135 7.29 -24.86 -2.75
CA ASN A 135 8.44 -25.75 -2.83
C ASN A 135 9.67 -25.06 -2.21
N ILE A 136 9.70 -24.99 -0.87
CA ILE A 136 10.89 -24.63 -0.11
C ILE A 136 11.89 -25.78 -0.24
N THR A 137 12.70 -25.74 -1.29
CA THR A 137 13.79 -26.69 -1.45
C THR A 137 14.92 -26.19 -0.56
N SER A 138 14.88 -26.53 0.73
CA SER A 138 15.95 -26.23 1.69
C SER A 138 17.25 -26.83 1.14
N THR A 139 18.00 -26.03 0.40
CA THR A 139 19.31 -26.42 -0.11
C THR A 139 20.26 -26.25 1.04
N THR A 140 20.34 -27.30 1.87
CA THR A 140 21.30 -27.40 2.96
C THR A 140 22.70 -27.48 2.35
N SER A 141 23.26 -26.32 2.01
CA SER A 141 24.65 -26.20 1.60
C SER A 141 25.52 -26.54 2.80
N THR A 142 25.95 -27.81 2.85
CA THR A 142 26.76 -28.35 3.94
C THR A 142 28.19 -27.82 3.78
N SER A 143 28.43 -26.57 4.14
CA SER A 143 29.77 -26.02 4.31
C SER A 143 30.26 -26.39 5.71
N THR A 144 31.14 -27.38 5.79
CA THR A 144 31.83 -27.77 7.03
C THR A 144 32.96 -26.79 7.32
N THR A 145 32.60 -25.59 7.80
CA THR A 145 33.57 -24.66 8.39
C THR A 145 33.20 -24.50 9.86
N SER A 146 33.99 -25.12 10.74
CA SER A 146 33.85 -25.06 12.19
C SER A 146 34.15 -23.65 12.69
N THR A 147 33.14 -22.80 12.65
CA THR A 147 33.16 -21.46 13.22
C THR A 147 32.47 -21.53 14.57
N SER A 148 33.12 -21.00 15.62
CA SER A 148 32.50 -20.86 16.94
C SER A 148 31.37 -19.85 16.84
N THR A 149 30.15 -20.33 16.61
CA THR A 149 28.94 -19.50 16.48
C THR A 149 28.56 -18.97 17.85
N THR A 150 28.89 -17.72 18.13
CA THR A 150 28.17 -16.94 19.15
C THR A 150 26.77 -16.71 18.59
N THR A 151 25.81 -17.55 19.02
CA THR A 151 24.40 -17.41 18.67
C THR A 151 23.92 -16.10 19.28
N THR A 152 23.95 -15.04 18.49
CA THR A 152 23.41 -13.74 18.87
C THR A 152 21.93 -13.84 18.57
N THR A 153 21.12 -14.21 19.57
CA THR A 153 19.67 -14.23 19.39
C THR A 153 19.22 -12.80 19.16
N LEU A 154 18.80 -12.51 17.94
CA LEU A 154 18.21 -11.24 17.59
C LEU A 154 16.98 -11.03 18.50
N PRO A 155 16.83 -9.85 19.14
CA PRO A 155 15.66 -9.60 19.96
C PRO A 155 14.39 -9.80 19.11
N THR A 156 13.50 -10.69 19.55
CA THR A 156 12.19 -10.86 18.94
C THR A 156 11.35 -9.65 19.27
N LEU A 157 11.05 -8.85 18.26
CA LEU A 157 10.17 -7.69 18.40
C LEU A 157 8.76 -8.19 18.67
N THR A 158 8.19 -7.78 19.80
CA THR A 158 6.82 -8.16 20.16
C THR A 158 5.87 -7.03 19.80
N ASN A 159 4.98 -7.29 18.83
CA ASN A 159 3.92 -6.35 18.48
C ASN A 159 2.81 -6.39 19.53
N THR A 160 2.50 -5.24 20.10
CA THR A 160 1.42 -5.07 21.07
C THR A 160 0.39 -4.09 20.52
N THR A 161 -0.88 -4.50 20.47
CA THR A 161 -1.98 -3.60 20.12
C THR A 161 -2.26 -2.68 21.31
N VAL A 162 -1.91 -1.40 21.18
CA VAL A 162 -2.10 -0.36 22.20
C VAL A 162 -3.54 0.12 22.21
N PHE A 163 -4.14 0.22 21.03
CA PHE A 163 -5.53 0.58 20.85
C PHE A 163 -6.12 -0.16 19.66
N TYR A 164 -7.39 -0.53 19.76
CA TYR A 164 -8.16 -1.15 18.70
C TYR A 164 -9.62 -0.68 18.77
N ASP A 165 -10.15 -0.28 17.62
CA ASP A 165 -11.58 -0.11 17.42
C ASP A 165 -11.97 -0.59 16.03
N GLY A 166 -12.79 -1.65 15.98
CA GLY A 166 -13.46 -2.11 14.76
C GLY A 166 -14.87 -1.52 14.63
N PHE A 167 -15.20 -0.50 15.42
CA PHE A 167 -16.48 0.24 15.40
C PHE A 167 -17.73 -0.60 15.73
N GLU A 168 -17.58 -1.90 16.03
CA GLU A 168 -18.68 -2.82 16.34
C GLU A 168 -19.50 -2.42 17.58
N ASN A 169 -18.91 -1.66 18.50
CA ASN A 169 -19.58 -1.18 19.71
C ASN A 169 -20.17 0.22 19.57
N TRP A 170 -20.04 0.87 18.41
CA TRP A 170 -20.65 2.18 18.18
C TRP A 170 -22.16 2.05 18.08
N ASN A 171 -22.86 3.02 18.66
CA ASN A 171 -24.30 3.14 18.51
C ASN A 171 -24.64 3.85 17.18
N ASP A 172 -25.93 4.13 16.94
CA ASP A 172 -26.38 4.74 15.68
C ASP A 172 -26.28 6.28 15.69
N ASN A 173 -25.77 6.91 16.76
CA ASN A 173 -25.68 8.36 16.89
C ASN A 173 -24.27 8.88 16.53
N SER A 174 -24.18 10.15 16.11
CA SER A 174 -22.89 10.77 15.79
C SER A 174 -22.04 10.98 17.03
N CYS A 175 -20.73 10.73 16.91
CA CYS A 175 -19.75 10.96 17.97
C CYS A 175 -20.04 10.33 19.35
N GLU A 176 -21.01 9.42 19.47
CA GLU A 176 -21.39 8.83 20.74
C GLU A 176 -20.64 7.52 20.97
N HIS A 177 -19.39 7.66 21.40
CA HIS A 177 -18.55 6.55 21.87
C HIS A 177 -18.38 6.63 23.40
N GLU A 178 -18.58 5.53 24.13
CA GLU A 178 -18.38 5.50 25.59
C GLU A 178 -16.87 5.59 25.95
N GLY A 179 -16.28 6.78 25.88
CA GLY A 179 -14.89 7.06 26.27
C GLY A 179 -13.80 6.32 25.48
N LEU A 180 -14.16 5.63 24.39
CA LEU A 180 -13.21 4.91 23.53
C LEU A 180 -12.29 5.85 22.76
N TRP A 181 -12.83 6.92 22.17
CA TRP A 181 -12.04 7.97 21.54
C TRP A 181 -11.86 9.14 22.51
N THR A 182 -10.80 9.91 22.30
CA THR A 182 -10.44 11.02 23.20
C THR A 182 -11.28 12.24 22.92
N ASP A 183 -11.57 12.50 21.65
CA ASP A 183 -12.37 13.62 21.21
C ASP A 183 -13.06 13.27 19.89
N CYS A 184 -14.24 13.83 19.66
CA CYS A 184 -15.00 13.67 18.45
C CYS A 184 -15.83 14.93 18.22
N ASP A 185 -15.76 15.46 17.02
CA ASP A 185 -16.50 16.64 16.60
C ASP A 185 -17.09 16.33 15.24
N ASP A 186 -18.43 16.33 15.17
CA ASP A 186 -19.18 16.12 13.95
C ASP A 186 -19.46 17.42 13.20
N GLY A 187 -18.92 18.56 13.67
CA GLY A 187 -18.95 19.83 12.97
C GLY A 187 -20.32 20.19 12.41
N ASP A 188 -20.39 20.35 11.08
CA ASP A 188 -21.63 20.53 10.32
C ASP A 188 -22.09 19.27 9.57
N GLY A 189 -21.33 18.17 9.68
CA GLY A 189 -21.72 16.88 9.14
C GLY A 189 -22.03 15.84 10.21
N TYR A 190 -21.68 14.60 9.90
CA TYR A 190 -21.99 13.44 10.73
C TYR A 190 -20.88 12.41 10.67
N ILE A 191 -20.36 12.07 11.84
CA ILE A 191 -19.48 10.92 12.06
C ILE A 191 -20.33 9.80 12.66
N GLU A 192 -20.84 8.90 11.82
CA GLU A 192 -21.81 7.89 12.23
C GLU A 192 -21.41 6.47 11.83
N LYS A 193 -22.04 5.50 12.46
CA LYS A 193 -21.97 4.10 12.11
C LYS A 193 -22.58 3.84 10.72
N ASN A 194 -21.98 2.92 9.97
CA ASN A 194 -22.54 2.44 8.72
C ASN A 194 -22.33 0.94 8.49
N ASN A 195 -23.30 0.28 7.84
CA ASN A 195 -23.28 -1.15 7.48
C ASN A 195 -22.62 -1.39 6.10
N ASP A 196 -21.54 -0.67 5.82
CA ASP A 196 -20.71 -0.86 4.62
C ASP A 196 -19.27 -1.03 5.08
N GLU A 197 -19.07 -2.08 5.87
CA GLU A 197 -17.85 -2.44 6.59
C GLU A 197 -16.82 -3.17 5.72
N TYR A 198 -15.56 -3.12 6.15
CA TYR A 198 -14.52 -4.03 5.66
C TYR A 198 -14.67 -5.40 6.34
N ASN A 199 -14.88 -5.39 7.65
CA ASN A 199 -14.95 -6.60 8.47
C ASN A 199 -15.90 -6.38 9.65
N GLY A 200 -16.80 -7.33 9.89
CA GLY A 200 -17.80 -7.22 10.94
C GLY A 200 -19.17 -6.79 10.41
N SER A 201 -19.77 -5.78 11.02
CA SER A 201 -21.07 -5.22 10.63
C SER A 201 -21.12 -3.70 10.66
N LYS A 202 -20.03 -3.05 11.08
CA LYS A 202 -19.98 -1.60 11.30
C LYS A 202 -18.66 -1.01 10.82
N SER A 203 -18.72 0.23 10.34
CA SER A 203 -17.59 1.10 10.06
C SER A 203 -17.93 2.51 10.52
N VAL A 204 -16.93 3.37 10.71
CA VAL A 204 -17.18 4.81 10.87
C VAL A 204 -17.24 5.47 9.49
N ARG A 205 -18.27 6.29 9.28
CA ARG A 205 -18.48 7.09 8.08
C ARG A 205 -18.53 8.57 8.44
N PHE A 206 -17.74 9.35 7.72
CA PHE A 206 -17.83 10.81 7.66
C PHE A 206 -18.71 11.16 6.45
N LYS A 207 -19.76 11.95 6.65
CA LYS A 207 -20.65 12.49 5.59
C LYS A 207 -21.01 13.94 5.94
N ASN A 208 -21.18 14.83 4.96
CA ASN A 208 -21.91 16.07 5.23
C ASN A 208 -21.07 17.34 5.45
N HIS A 209 -19.84 17.48 4.93
CA HIS A 209 -18.85 18.43 5.48
C HIS A 209 -18.48 19.54 4.51
N ASP A 210 -19.16 20.69 4.60
CA ASP A 210 -18.71 21.90 3.93
C ASP A 210 -17.77 22.78 4.79
N ALA A 211 -17.57 22.45 6.07
CA ALA A 211 -16.55 23.03 6.95
C ALA A 211 -15.47 22.01 7.39
N ASP A 212 -14.23 22.48 7.55
CA ASP A 212 -13.05 21.68 7.95
C ASP A 212 -13.03 21.26 9.44
N ASP A 213 -14.17 21.09 10.09
CA ASP A 213 -14.23 20.92 11.56
C ASP A 213 -14.50 19.48 12.03
N ASP A 214 -14.69 18.54 11.10
CA ASP A 214 -15.04 17.16 11.41
C ASP A 214 -13.85 16.25 11.70
N TYR A 215 -13.80 15.73 12.92
CA TYR A 215 -12.70 14.88 13.34
C TYR A 215 -13.02 13.82 14.38
N LEU A 216 -12.15 12.82 14.40
CA LEU A 216 -12.12 11.77 15.41
C LEU A 216 -10.68 11.61 15.94
N ILE A 217 -10.46 11.86 17.24
CA ILE A 217 -9.14 11.89 17.86
C ILE A 217 -8.98 10.76 18.87
N LYS A 218 -7.86 10.04 18.79
CA LYS A 218 -7.41 9.13 19.83
C LYS A 218 -6.03 9.51 20.34
N CYS A 219 -5.90 9.70 21.65
CA CYS A 219 -4.62 9.86 22.33
C CYS A 219 -4.27 8.60 23.13
N VAL A 220 -3.02 8.16 23.05
CA VAL A 220 -2.47 6.99 23.76
C VAL A 220 -1.04 7.24 24.24
N ASP A 221 -0.66 6.56 25.32
CA ASP A 221 0.74 6.46 25.73
C ASP A 221 1.42 5.33 24.96
N VAL A 222 2.42 5.68 24.16
CA VAL A 222 3.25 4.72 23.41
C VAL A 222 4.72 4.86 23.77
N SER A 223 5.04 5.58 24.85
CA SER A 223 6.42 5.92 25.25
C SER A 223 7.28 4.72 25.64
N SER A 224 6.68 3.56 25.95
CA SER A 224 7.39 2.33 26.29
C SER A 224 7.81 1.49 25.08
N TYR A 225 7.42 1.87 23.86
CA TYR A 225 7.72 1.13 22.65
C TYR A 225 8.90 1.74 21.90
N SER A 226 9.64 0.91 21.17
CA SER A 226 10.77 1.30 20.33
C SER A 226 10.33 1.73 18.91
N GLU A 227 9.23 1.15 18.43
CA GLU A 227 8.57 1.52 17.16
C GLU A 227 7.06 1.62 17.40
N THR A 228 6.37 2.45 16.62
CA THR A 228 4.90 2.56 16.69
C THR A 228 4.31 2.77 15.31
N PHE A 229 3.21 2.05 15.04
CA PHE A 229 2.51 2.06 13.76
C PHE A 229 1.02 2.32 13.95
N VAL A 230 0.42 2.97 12.96
CA VAL A 230 -1.05 3.05 12.81
C VAL A 230 -1.46 2.15 11.67
N ASN A 231 -2.50 1.34 11.88
CA ASN A 231 -3.07 0.44 10.87
C ASN A 231 -4.58 0.61 10.82
N PHE A 232 -5.15 0.71 9.62
CA PHE A 232 -6.58 0.86 9.42
C PHE A 232 -6.98 0.52 7.99
N TYR A 233 -8.26 0.26 7.78
CA TYR A 233 -8.85 0.12 6.45
C TYR A 233 -9.64 1.37 6.13
N TRP A 234 -9.59 1.80 4.88
CA TRP A 234 -10.32 2.98 4.44
C TRP A 234 -10.83 2.84 3.02
N LYS A 235 -11.86 3.62 2.69
CA LYS A 235 -12.33 3.86 1.32
C LYS A 235 -13.02 5.21 1.22
N ILE A 236 -13.27 5.63 0.00
CA ILE A 236 -14.02 6.84 -0.33
C ILE A 236 -15.22 6.54 -1.21
N SER A 237 -16.18 7.44 -1.24
CA SER A 237 -17.26 7.48 -2.23
C SER A 237 -17.46 8.94 -2.59
N GLY A 238 -17.31 9.30 -3.87
CA GLY A 238 -17.72 10.62 -4.37
C GLY A 238 -16.76 11.78 -4.10
N LEU A 239 -15.61 11.58 -3.43
CA LEU A 239 -14.73 12.72 -3.14
C LEU A 239 -14.26 13.43 -4.42
N ASP A 240 -14.49 14.74 -4.47
CA ASP A 240 -14.11 15.63 -5.57
C ASP A 240 -12.75 16.32 -5.33
N SER A 241 -12.25 17.04 -6.34
CA SER A 241 -11.00 17.79 -6.24
C SER A 241 -11.06 18.85 -5.13
N GLY A 242 -10.23 18.70 -4.10
CA GLY A 242 -10.15 19.59 -2.94
C GLY A 242 -10.70 18.97 -1.67
N GLU A 243 -11.40 17.85 -1.78
CA GLU A 243 -11.90 17.05 -0.68
C GLU A 243 -10.89 15.98 -0.26
N TYR A 244 -10.99 15.53 0.99
CA TYR A 244 -10.03 14.61 1.56
C TYR A 244 -10.56 13.87 2.77
N GLY A 245 -10.02 12.67 3.01
CA GLY A 245 -9.93 12.06 4.33
C GLY A 245 -8.46 11.92 4.70
N LYS A 246 -8.04 12.61 5.77
CA LYS A 246 -6.65 12.65 6.24
C LYS A 246 -6.50 11.95 7.56
N LEU A 247 -5.30 11.43 7.79
CA LEU A 247 -4.84 11.05 9.11
C LEU A 247 -3.68 11.97 9.48
N GLU A 248 -3.79 12.56 10.66
CA GLU A 248 -2.77 13.44 11.22
C GLU A 248 -2.32 12.91 12.58
N VAL A 249 -1.10 13.26 12.99
CA VAL A 249 -0.52 12.83 14.26
C VAL A 249 0.20 13.97 14.96
N LYS A 250 0.22 13.95 16.29
CA LYS A 250 1.04 14.82 17.12
C LYS A 250 1.59 14.08 18.33
N ASN A 251 2.77 14.52 18.77
CA ASN A 251 3.45 14.07 20.00
C ASN A 251 3.67 15.24 20.99
N THR A 252 3.19 16.43 20.64
CA THR A 252 3.25 17.65 21.44
C THR A 252 1.89 18.34 21.44
N THR A 253 1.77 19.44 22.18
CA THR A 253 0.51 20.15 22.35
C THR A 253 0.16 21.10 21.20
N THR A 254 1.07 21.40 20.26
CA THR A 254 0.94 22.63 19.45
C THR A 254 0.37 22.44 18.04
N SER A 255 0.60 21.31 17.36
CA SER A 255 0.07 21.12 16.00
C SER A 255 0.04 19.66 15.56
N TYR A 256 -0.96 19.30 14.78
CA TYR A 256 -1.03 18.03 14.05
C TYR A 256 -0.17 18.09 12.78
N THR A 257 0.41 16.95 12.40
CA THR A 257 1.14 16.76 11.15
C THR A 257 0.43 15.71 10.31
N GLU A 258 0.13 16.03 9.06
CA GLU A 258 -0.45 15.10 8.09
C GLU A 258 0.52 13.95 7.80
N ILE A 259 0.03 12.72 7.93
CA ILE A 259 0.79 11.48 7.65
C ILE A 259 0.09 10.60 6.61
N PHE A 260 -1.15 10.95 6.23
CA PHE A 260 -1.89 10.33 5.15
C PHE A 260 -2.98 11.26 4.63
N ASP A 261 -3.19 11.20 3.32
CA ASP A 261 -4.25 11.88 2.58
C ASP A 261 -4.85 10.85 1.61
N SER A 262 -6.18 10.78 1.55
CA SER A 262 -6.91 9.89 0.65
C SER A 262 -6.68 10.22 -0.83
N GLY A 263 -6.46 11.50 -1.18
CA GLY A 263 -6.49 12.00 -2.55
C GLY A 263 -7.74 11.56 -3.31
N GLU A 264 -7.58 11.20 -4.60
CA GLU A 264 -8.64 10.60 -5.43
C GLU A 264 -9.03 9.16 -5.01
N GLY A 265 -8.33 8.61 -4.01
CA GLY A 265 -8.64 7.40 -3.25
C GLY A 265 -9.13 6.14 -3.95
N SER A 266 -9.71 5.25 -3.15
CA SER A 266 -10.24 3.95 -3.58
C SER A 266 -11.70 3.81 -3.18
N THR A 267 -12.53 3.29 -4.09
CA THR A 267 -13.94 2.95 -3.82
C THR A 267 -14.11 1.61 -3.10
N SER A 268 -13.03 0.85 -2.93
CA SER A 268 -12.96 -0.40 -2.16
C SER A 268 -12.04 -0.24 -0.96
N TYR A 269 -12.34 -0.94 0.13
CA TYR A 269 -11.51 -0.91 1.33
C TYR A 269 -10.07 -1.30 1.01
N THR A 270 -9.14 -0.45 1.41
CA THR A 270 -7.70 -0.62 1.26
C THR A 270 -7.04 -0.52 2.62
N GLU A 271 -6.14 -1.46 2.94
CA GLU A 271 -5.35 -1.40 4.16
C GLU A 271 -4.31 -0.29 4.07
N LYS A 272 -4.11 0.43 5.18
CA LYS A 272 -3.01 1.35 5.36
C LYS A 272 -2.23 0.99 6.63
N LEU A 273 -0.91 0.97 6.52
CA LEU A 273 0.03 0.83 7.63
C LEU A 273 1.02 1.99 7.57
N ILE A 274 1.10 2.80 8.62
CA ILE A 274 1.91 4.03 8.68
C ILE A 274 2.81 3.96 9.89
N ASP A 275 4.11 4.19 9.68
CA ASP A 275 5.09 4.35 10.75
C ASP A 275 4.97 5.73 11.39
N ILE A 276 4.68 5.76 12.70
CA ILE A 276 4.60 6.98 13.51
C ILE A 276 5.67 7.00 14.61
N THR A 277 6.76 6.27 14.46
CA THR A 277 7.84 6.13 15.45
C THR A 277 8.44 7.48 15.87
N SER A 278 8.55 8.45 14.95
CA SER A 278 9.01 9.80 15.27
C SER A 278 8.07 10.59 16.19
N TYR A 279 6.84 10.09 16.40
CA TYR A 279 5.81 10.70 17.24
C TYR A 279 5.62 9.97 18.57
N ILE A 280 6.50 9.03 18.94
CA ILE A 280 6.42 8.33 20.23
C ILE A 280 6.50 9.33 21.39
N SER A 281 5.48 9.32 22.24
CA SER A 281 5.37 10.12 23.47
C SER A 281 4.34 9.53 24.43
N THR A 282 4.28 10.08 25.65
CA THR A 282 3.25 9.72 26.66
C THR A 282 1.85 10.23 26.30
N ASN A 283 1.71 11.04 25.24
CA ASN A 283 0.43 11.61 24.80
C ASN A 283 0.41 11.75 23.27
N THR A 284 0.63 10.63 22.59
CA THR A 284 0.61 10.59 21.13
C THR A 284 -0.83 10.57 20.68
N CYS A 285 -1.23 11.57 19.89
CA CYS A 285 -2.60 11.69 19.41
C CYS A 285 -2.66 11.54 17.89
N VAL A 286 -3.60 10.75 17.41
CA VAL A 286 -3.93 10.56 16.00
C VAL A 286 -5.32 11.10 15.75
N LYS A 287 -5.50 11.79 14.62
CA LYS A 287 -6.74 12.48 14.24
C LYS A 287 -7.12 12.09 12.82
N PHE A 288 -8.31 11.51 12.65
CA PHE A 288 -8.96 11.52 11.35
C PHE A 288 -9.62 12.88 11.15
N HIS A 289 -9.39 13.48 9.99
CA HIS A 289 -9.93 14.79 9.62
C HIS A 289 -10.44 14.71 8.18
N VAL A 290 -11.70 15.05 7.96
CA VAL A 290 -12.37 14.86 6.67
C VAL A 290 -12.99 16.17 6.20
N LEU A 291 -12.79 16.48 4.93
CA LEU A 291 -13.52 17.49 4.18
C LEU A 291 -14.20 16.81 2.99
N ALA A 292 -15.53 16.83 2.94
CA ALA A 292 -16.32 16.15 1.91
C ALA A 292 -17.64 16.89 1.72
N SER A 293 -17.91 17.41 0.52
CA SER A 293 -19.03 18.32 0.32
C SER A 293 -20.40 17.69 0.58
N SER A 294 -21.43 18.55 0.61
CA SER A 294 -22.80 18.11 0.78
C SER A 294 -23.22 17.15 -0.32
N GLY A 295 -23.65 15.92 0.03
CA GLY A 295 -24.26 15.01 -0.93
C GLY A 295 -23.81 13.55 -0.80
N SER A 296 -23.15 13.05 -1.85
CA SER A 296 -22.74 11.65 -1.97
C SER A 296 -21.40 11.31 -1.33
N ASP A 297 -20.73 12.33 -0.78
CA ASP A 297 -19.30 12.33 -0.58
C ASP A 297 -18.98 11.84 0.83
N ARG A 298 -18.16 10.79 0.90
CA ARG A 298 -18.02 9.98 2.11
C ARG A 298 -16.60 9.46 2.24
N PHE A 299 -16.08 9.53 3.44
CA PHE A 299 -14.86 8.83 3.85
C PHE A 299 -15.22 7.78 4.89
N TYR A 300 -14.66 6.59 4.72
CA TYR A 300 -14.95 5.45 5.58
C TYR A 300 -13.66 4.97 6.22
N VAL A 301 -13.71 4.63 7.51
CA VAL A 301 -12.62 3.98 8.23
C VAL A 301 -13.15 2.75 8.95
N ASP A 302 -12.34 1.71 8.98
CA ASP A 302 -12.64 0.46 9.68
C ASP A 302 -11.36 -0.18 10.26
N ASP A 303 -11.54 -1.10 11.22
CA ASP A 303 -10.50 -1.97 11.77
C ASP A 303 -9.24 -1.19 12.30
N PHE A 304 -9.47 -0.05 12.96
CA PHE A 304 -8.43 0.89 13.37
C PHE A 304 -7.58 0.38 14.54
N ARG A 305 -6.24 0.47 14.41
CA ARG A 305 -5.25 -0.05 15.35
C ARG A 305 -4.08 0.89 15.54
N ILE A 306 -3.61 1.00 16.79
CA ILE A 306 -2.28 1.55 17.13
C ILE A 306 -1.44 0.40 17.67
N ILE A 307 -0.28 0.15 17.06
CA ILE A 307 0.58 -0.99 17.35
C ILE A 307 1.93 -0.47 17.85
N GLY A 308 2.31 -0.84 19.06
CA GLY A 308 3.66 -0.61 19.60
C GLY A 308 4.53 -1.85 19.42
N GLN A 309 5.83 -1.68 19.15
CA GLN A 309 6.81 -2.77 19.12
C GLN A 309 7.94 -2.50 20.12
N SER A 310 8.28 -3.53 20.90
CA SER A 310 9.35 -3.50 21.92
C SER A 310 10.27 -4.70 21.78
#